data_AF-A0A842YHQ9-F1
#
_entry.id   AF-A0A842YHQ9-F1
#
_cell.length_a   1.000
_cell.length_b   1.000
_cell.length_c   1.000
_cell.angle_alpha   90.00
_cell.angle_beta   90.00
_cell.angle_gamma   90.00
#
_symmetry.space_group_name_H-M   'P 1'
#
loop_
_entity.id
_entity.type
_entity.pdbx_description
1 polymer ?
#
loop_
_entity_poly.entity_id
_entity_poly.type
_entity_poly.pdbx_seq_one_letter_code
_entity_poly.pdbx_strand_id
1 'polypeptide(L)'
;VFGNMGWDSGSGVLFTRNPSDGAKGLFGEILFNAQGEDVVAGIMTPIKLSELHDQQPKLYKELAEIAVKVEGHYKDMQDMEFTIERGVLWMLQTRTGKRTARSAIKVAVDMAEEGLIDKRTAVKRITPNNVDRLLHPQFDPAGKKAAIQLAKGLNASPGAAVGIAIFNADRAEEHRKAGDPVILVRPETTPDDVNGMIVSQGFLTQHGGGTSHAAVVARGWGKPCVAGCEDIRIDNNRNLFTVGEYTVKEGDWISVDGATGEVFLGKVSKIETAFEKETELIKALEWADEIKHLGVLTNADNPEDAARARQFGATGIGLCRTEHMFFDQEGEKISRRENVVNMILKSEIAAPILRQLEALEVALEANPGDEETKAEYKELKKKADANPDVKQYRKALENIMPFQRQDFLGIFEAMDGYPVIIRLIDPPMHEFLPPREE
;
A
#
# COMPACT_ATOMS: atom_id res chain seq x y z
N VAL A 1 -49.84 2.61 4.70
CA VAL A 1 -49.97 1.86 3.43
C VAL A 1 -49.55 0.42 3.69
N PHE A 2 -50.17 -0.55 3.03
CA PHE A 2 -50.05 -1.99 3.35
C PHE A 2 -49.71 -2.82 2.11
N GLY A 3 -48.58 -3.53 2.14
CA GLY A 3 -48.12 -4.40 1.04
C GLY A 3 -48.76 -5.79 1.01
N ASN A 4 -49.58 -6.15 2.01
CA ASN A 4 -50.15 -7.48 2.23
C ASN A 4 -51.68 -7.54 2.06
N MET A 5 -52.25 -6.68 1.21
CA MET A 5 -53.69 -6.59 0.95
C MET A 5 -54.15 -7.43 -0.26
N GLY A 6 -53.29 -8.29 -0.80
CA GLY A 6 -53.53 -9.06 -2.02
C GLY A 6 -52.28 -9.12 -2.93
N TRP A 7 -52.39 -9.86 -4.03
CA TRP A 7 -51.30 -10.02 -5.01
C TRP A 7 -51.07 -8.79 -5.90
N ASP A 8 -51.95 -7.79 -5.82
CA ASP A 8 -51.78 -6.45 -6.38
C ASP A 8 -51.13 -5.47 -5.40
N SER A 9 -50.65 -5.97 -4.26
CA SER A 9 -49.95 -5.23 -3.21
C SER A 9 -48.58 -5.86 -2.94
N GLY A 10 -47.62 -5.08 -2.45
CA GLY A 10 -46.29 -5.59 -2.12
C GLY A 10 -45.42 -4.56 -1.42
N SER A 11 -44.27 -4.98 -0.90
CA SER A 11 -43.27 -4.09 -0.30
C SER A 11 -41.89 -4.44 -0.84
N GLY A 12 -41.02 -3.43 -1.00
CA GLY A 12 -39.71 -3.62 -1.58
C GLY A 12 -38.70 -2.54 -1.21
N VAL A 13 -37.46 -2.82 -1.52
CA VAL A 13 -36.31 -1.93 -1.33
C VAL A 13 -35.57 -1.81 -2.66
N LEU A 14 -35.15 -0.61 -3.02
CA LEU A 14 -34.42 -0.35 -4.24
C LEU A 14 -33.27 0.63 -4.03
N PHE A 15 -32.25 0.48 -4.87
CA PHE A 15 -31.16 1.40 -5.07
C PHE A 15 -31.24 1.97 -6.49
N THR A 16 -30.94 3.25 -6.65
CA THR A 16 -30.95 3.91 -7.97
C THR A 16 -29.79 3.48 -8.87
N ARG A 17 -28.73 2.93 -8.27
CA ARG A 17 -27.59 2.27 -8.92
C ARG A 17 -27.16 1.08 -8.07
N ASN A 18 -26.46 0.12 -8.65
CA ASN A 18 -26.00 -1.06 -7.93
C ASN A 18 -24.98 -0.68 -6.83
N PRO A 19 -25.25 -1.00 -5.54
CA PRO A 19 -24.36 -0.64 -4.43
C PRO A 19 -23.06 -1.45 -4.41
N SER A 20 -22.95 -2.51 -5.21
CA SER A 20 -21.79 -3.41 -5.26
C SER A 20 -20.77 -3.02 -6.32
N ASP A 21 -21.20 -2.77 -7.55
CA ASP A 21 -20.33 -2.45 -8.69
C ASP A 21 -20.50 -1.01 -9.21
N GLY A 22 -21.57 -0.31 -8.83
CA GLY A 22 -21.88 1.05 -9.28
C GLY A 22 -22.64 1.14 -10.60
N ALA A 23 -23.01 0.02 -11.22
CA ALA A 23 -23.74 0.00 -12.48
C ALA A 23 -25.05 0.79 -12.37
N LYS A 24 -25.30 1.63 -13.38
CA LYS A 24 -26.51 2.45 -13.45
C LYS A 24 -27.73 1.57 -13.76
N GLY A 25 -28.78 1.74 -12.97
CA GLY A 25 -30.04 1.00 -13.10
C GLY A 25 -30.60 0.62 -11.73
N LEU A 26 -31.90 0.27 -11.71
CA LEU A 26 -32.56 -0.16 -10.48
C LEU A 26 -31.96 -1.48 -10.00
N PHE A 27 -31.48 -1.48 -8.76
CA PHE A 27 -31.02 -2.68 -8.06
C PHE A 27 -31.84 -2.86 -6.80
N GLY A 28 -32.41 -4.03 -6.57
CA GLY A 28 -33.21 -4.25 -5.38
C GLY A 28 -34.19 -5.39 -5.56
N GLU A 29 -35.10 -5.49 -4.61
CA GLU A 29 -35.97 -6.65 -4.47
C GLU A 29 -37.36 -6.24 -3.96
N ILE A 30 -38.37 -7.04 -4.31
CA ILE A 30 -39.77 -6.86 -3.93
C ILE A 30 -40.41 -8.18 -3.53
N LEU A 31 -41.32 -8.15 -2.55
CA LEU A 31 -42.24 -9.23 -2.24
C LEU A 31 -43.69 -8.76 -2.43
N PHE A 32 -44.47 -9.52 -3.17
CA PHE A 32 -45.92 -9.31 -3.29
C PHE A 32 -46.65 -9.96 -2.12
N ASN A 33 -47.78 -9.37 -1.75
CA ASN A 33 -48.63 -9.79 -0.64
C ASN A 33 -47.85 -9.94 0.69
N ALA A 34 -46.94 -9.01 0.96
CA ALA A 34 -45.99 -9.06 2.06
C ALA A 34 -45.75 -7.66 2.64
N GLN A 35 -45.25 -7.56 3.87
CA GLN A 35 -44.79 -6.31 4.47
C GLN A 35 -43.27 -6.18 4.43
N GLY A 36 -42.75 -4.99 4.75
CA GLY A 36 -41.30 -4.74 4.77
C GLY A 36 -40.52 -5.67 5.72
N GLU A 37 -41.12 -6.10 6.83
CA GLU A 37 -40.51 -7.07 7.74
C GLU A 37 -40.23 -8.41 7.06
N ASP A 38 -41.13 -8.87 6.16
CA ASP A 38 -40.98 -10.13 5.44
C ASP A 38 -39.82 -10.09 4.43
N VAL A 39 -39.57 -8.90 3.85
CA VAL A 39 -38.45 -8.65 2.94
C VAL A 39 -37.11 -8.76 3.68
N VAL A 40 -37.06 -8.27 4.92
CA VAL A 40 -35.84 -8.32 5.75
C VAL A 40 -35.64 -9.69 6.41
N ALA A 41 -36.74 -10.37 6.76
CA ALA A 41 -36.69 -11.67 7.45
C ALA A 41 -36.17 -12.82 6.57
N GLY A 42 -36.22 -12.69 5.24
CA GLY A 42 -35.66 -13.68 4.30
C GLY A 42 -36.39 -15.03 4.30
N ILE A 43 -37.63 -15.09 4.81
CA ILE A 43 -38.45 -16.31 4.87
C ILE A 43 -39.00 -16.66 3.48
N MET A 44 -39.28 -15.64 2.66
CA MET A 44 -39.71 -15.78 1.27
C MET A 44 -38.63 -15.28 0.33
N THR A 45 -38.43 -15.97 -0.80
CA THR A 45 -37.50 -15.55 -1.84
C THR A 45 -38.04 -14.31 -2.54
N PRO A 46 -37.37 -13.15 -2.44
CA PRO A 46 -37.86 -11.93 -3.05
C PRO A 46 -37.57 -11.91 -4.55
N ILE A 47 -38.39 -11.17 -5.29
CA ILE A 47 -38.25 -11.00 -6.75
C ILE A 47 -37.29 -9.85 -6.99
N LYS A 48 -36.28 -10.06 -7.84
CA LYS A 48 -35.34 -9.01 -8.22
C LYS A 48 -36.02 -7.98 -9.11
N LEU A 49 -35.70 -6.70 -8.92
CA LEU A 49 -36.25 -5.63 -9.76
C LEU A 49 -35.85 -5.78 -11.24
N SER A 50 -34.75 -6.46 -11.55
CA SER A 50 -34.38 -6.81 -12.93
C SER A 50 -35.41 -7.71 -13.61
N GLU A 51 -36.06 -8.61 -12.87
CA GLU A 51 -37.12 -9.50 -13.37
C GLU A 51 -38.48 -8.79 -13.44
N LEU A 52 -38.65 -7.75 -12.62
CA LEU A 52 -39.87 -6.92 -12.60
C LEU A 52 -40.07 -6.16 -13.92
N HIS A 53 -38.99 -5.85 -14.64
CA HIS A 53 -39.05 -5.23 -15.96
C HIS A 53 -39.96 -6.01 -16.92
N ASP A 54 -39.88 -7.35 -16.88
CA ASP A 54 -40.64 -8.22 -17.79
C ASP A 54 -42.02 -8.58 -17.21
N GLN A 55 -42.11 -8.78 -15.90
CA GLN A 55 -43.35 -9.22 -15.24
C GLN A 55 -44.35 -8.09 -15.03
N GLN A 56 -43.88 -6.89 -14.64
CA GLN A 56 -44.71 -5.72 -14.38
C GLN A 56 -44.06 -4.43 -14.93
N PRO A 57 -44.03 -4.27 -16.27
CA PRO A 57 -43.30 -3.17 -16.92
C PRO A 57 -43.82 -1.78 -16.53
N LYS A 58 -45.12 -1.64 -16.24
CA LYS A 58 -45.70 -0.36 -15.80
C LYS A 58 -45.15 0.08 -14.45
N LEU A 59 -45.09 -0.84 -13.48
CA LEU A 59 -44.55 -0.58 -12.15
C LEU A 59 -43.05 -0.30 -12.20
N TYR A 60 -42.30 -1.10 -12.96
CA TYR A 60 -40.86 -0.87 -13.14
C TYR A 60 -40.58 0.53 -13.71
N LYS A 61 -41.35 0.94 -14.72
CA LYS A 61 -41.24 2.29 -15.31
C LYS A 61 -41.53 3.38 -14.29
N GLU A 62 -42.58 3.23 -13.48
CA GLU A 62 -42.92 4.21 -12.44
C GLU A 62 -41.81 4.33 -11.38
N LEU A 63 -41.28 3.21 -10.90
CA LEU A 63 -40.13 3.18 -9.98
C LEU A 63 -38.89 3.83 -10.60
N ALA A 64 -38.61 3.56 -11.88
CA ALA A 64 -37.48 4.13 -12.59
C ALA A 64 -37.60 5.66 -12.74
N GLU A 65 -38.79 6.16 -13.07
CA GLU A 65 -39.06 7.60 -13.15
C GLU A 65 -38.90 8.29 -11.79
N ILE A 66 -39.32 7.66 -10.69
CA ILE A 66 -39.12 8.17 -9.35
C ILE A 66 -37.63 8.15 -8.98
N ALA A 67 -36.92 7.04 -9.23
CA ALA A 67 -35.50 6.91 -8.97
C ALA A 67 -34.68 8.01 -9.65
N VAL A 68 -34.98 8.32 -10.92
CA VAL A 68 -34.32 9.42 -11.65
C VAL A 68 -34.60 10.78 -10.99
N LYS A 69 -35.83 11.05 -10.54
CA LYS A 69 -36.18 12.31 -9.87
C LYS A 69 -35.45 12.47 -8.53
N VAL A 70 -35.43 11.41 -7.73
CA VAL A 70 -34.82 11.44 -6.40
C VAL A 70 -33.30 11.50 -6.51
N GLU A 71 -32.68 10.72 -7.39
CA GLU A 71 -31.25 10.82 -7.70
C GLU A 71 -30.89 12.21 -8.25
N GLY A 72 -31.75 12.78 -9.11
CA GLY A 72 -31.60 14.14 -9.63
C GLY A 72 -31.65 15.22 -8.54
N HIS A 73 -32.52 15.05 -7.55
CA HIS A 73 -32.72 16.00 -6.46
C HIS A 73 -31.56 15.97 -5.44
N TYR A 74 -31.24 14.78 -4.91
CA TYR A 74 -30.17 14.60 -3.93
C TYR A 74 -28.78 14.57 -4.57
N LYS A 75 -28.74 14.46 -5.91
CA LYS A 75 -27.53 14.35 -6.72
C LYS A 75 -26.63 13.19 -6.32
N ASP A 76 -27.16 12.12 -5.74
CA ASP A 76 -26.39 10.95 -5.28
C ASP A 76 -27.26 9.70 -5.35
N MET A 77 -26.64 8.51 -5.40
CA MET A 77 -27.36 7.24 -5.42
C MET A 77 -28.13 7.07 -4.10
N GLN A 78 -29.40 6.70 -4.24
CA GLN A 78 -30.33 6.56 -3.14
C GLN A 78 -30.66 5.09 -2.89
N ASP A 79 -30.83 4.77 -1.62
CA ASP A 79 -31.48 3.58 -1.07
C ASP A 79 -32.89 3.99 -0.64
N MET A 80 -33.90 3.29 -1.17
CA MET A 80 -35.30 3.70 -1.14
C MET A 80 -36.19 2.52 -0.76
N GLU A 81 -37.15 2.78 0.11
CA GLU A 81 -38.15 1.80 0.54
C GLU A 81 -39.52 2.20 -0.02
N PHE A 82 -40.27 1.24 -0.54
CA PHE A 82 -41.57 1.48 -1.14
C PHE A 82 -42.57 0.37 -0.83
N THR A 83 -43.85 0.73 -0.90
CA THR A 83 -44.97 -0.20 -0.76
C THR A 83 -46.02 0.09 -1.83
N ILE A 84 -46.57 -0.99 -2.39
CA ILE A 84 -47.69 -0.97 -3.31
C ILE A 84 -48.91 -1.45 -2.52
N GLU A 85 -49.95 -0.63 -2.48
CA GLU A 85 -51.23 -1.02 -1.89
C GLU A 85 -52.29 -0.95 -2.99
N ARG A 86 -52.85 -2.11 -3.35
CA ARG A 86 -53.91 -2.25 -4.37
C ARG A 86 -53.59 -1.53 -5.68
N GLY A 87 -52.39 -1.78 -6.21
CA GLY A 87 -51.88 -1.17 -7.44
C GLY A 87 -51.41 0.27 -7.33
N VAL A 88 -51.44 0.91 -6.15
CA VAL A 88 -50.93 2.28 -5.94
C VAL A 88 -49.56 2.23 -5.27
N LEU A 89 -48.56 2.84 -5.89
CA LEU A 89 -47.19 2.93 -5.39
C LEU A 89 -47.02 4.07 -4.37
N TRP A 90 -46.35 3.77 -3.26
CA TRP A 90 -46.02 4.71 -2.19
C TRP A 90 -44.54 4.62 -1.84
N MET A 91 -43.84 5.76 -1.86
CA MET A 91 -42.47 5.86 -1.36
C MET A 91 -42.50 6.13 0.15
N LEU A 92 -41.77 5.34 0.92
CA LEU A 92 -41.76 5.40 2.39
C LEU A 92 -40.53 6.11 2.93
N GLN A 93 -39.37 5.75 2.39
CA GLN A 93 -38.09 6.26 2.86
C GLN A 93 -37.14 6.45 1.68
N THR A 94 -36.26 7.43 1.79
CA THR A 94 -35.09 7.56 0.93
C THR A 94 -33.91 8.06 1.75
N ARG A 95 -32.72 7.55 1.46
CA ARG A 95 -31.45 7.97 2.05
C ARG A 95 -30.32 7.72 1.07
N THR A 96 -29.17 8.34 1.30
CA THR A 96 -27.95 8.00 0.55
C THR A 96 -27.62 6.52 0.71
N GLY A 97 -27.50 5.81 -0.42
CA GLY A 97 -27.22 4.38 -0.42
C GLY A 97 -25.80 4.07 0.03
N LYS A 98 -25.67 3.17 1.02
CA LYS A 98 -24.37 2.59 1.40
C LYS A 98 -23.87 1.71 0.25
N ARG A 99 -22.57 1.75 -0.01
CA ARG A 99 -21.98 1.14 -1.20
C ARG A 99 -20.52 0.74 -1.00
N THR A 100 -20.02 -0.11 -1.88
CA THR A 100 -18.60 -0.51 -1.91
C THR A 100 -17.70 0.64 -2.40
N ALA A 101 -16.38 0.49 -2.23
CA ALA A 101 -15.42 1.46 -2.76
C ALA A 101 -15.49 1.57 -4.30
N ARG A 102 -15.61 0.43 -4.99
CA ARG A 102 -15.78 0.38 -6.45
C ARG A 102 -17.06 1.10 -6.89
N SER A 103 -18.18 0.81 -6.24
CA SER A 103 -19.45 1.51 -6.53
C SER A 103 -19.36 3.01 -6.22
N ALA A 104 -18.72 3.41 -5.12
CA ALA A 104 -18.56 4.84 -4.79
C ALA A 104 -17.80 5.61 -5.87
N ILE A 105 -16.67 5.07 -6.34
CA ILE A 105 -15.85 5.69 -7.38
C ILE A 105 -16.62 5.73 -8.70
N LYS A 106 -17.18 4.58 -9.12
CA LYS A 106 -17.95 4.51 -10.37
C LYS A 106 -19.12 5.48 -10.39
N VAL A 107 -19.94 5.49 -9.34
CA VAL A 107 -21.11 6.36 -9.26
C VAL A 107 -20.71 7.83 -9.28
N ALA A 108 -19.64 8.23 -8.58
CA ALA A 108 -19.16 9.60 -8.60
C ALA A 108 -18.69 10.04 -10.00
N VAL A 109 -17.98 9.16 -10.71
CA VAL A 109 -17.50 9.41 -12.07
C VAL A 109 -18.67 9.48 -13.05
N ASP A 110 -19.52 8.46 -13.09
CA ASP A 110 -20.69 8.40 -13.97
C ASP A 110 -21.59 9.65 -13.76
N MET A 111 -21.84 10.05 -12.51
CA MET A 111 -22.66 11.24 -12.22
C MET A 111 -22.04 12.55 -12.72
N ALA A 112 -20.72 12.66 -12.71
CA ALA A 112 -20.03 13.83 -13.26
C ALA A 112 -20.09 13.85 -14.80
N GLU A 113 -19.93 12.69 -15.44
CA GLU A 113 -20.07 12.55 -16.89
C GLU A 113 -21.49 12.81 -17.38
N GLU A 114 -22.48 12.40 -16.59
CA GLU A 114 -23.90 12.67 -16.83
C GLU A 114 -24.28 14.15 -16.59
N GLY A 115 -23.36 14.96 -16.04
CA GLY A 115 -23.61 16.37 -15.72
C GLY A 115 -24.48 16.60 -14.49
N LEU A 116 -24.72 15.57 -13.67
CA LEU A 116 -25.51 15.68 -12.44
C LEU A 116 -24.73 16.42 -11.34
N ILE A 117 -23.42 16.19 -11.29
CA ILE A 117 -22.46 16.86 -10.42
C ILE A 117 -21.25 17.36 -11.21
N ASP A 118 -20.46 18.28 -10.65
CA ASP A 118 -19.18 18.69 -11.26
C ASP A 118 -18.03 17.76 -10.83
N LYS A 119 -16.90 17.84 -11.56
CA LYS A 119 -15.67 17.07 -11.25
C LYS A 119 -15.22 17.24 -9.80
N ARG A 120 -15.33 18.47 -9.27
CA ARG A 120 -14.91 18.79 -7.89
C ARG A 120 -15.77 18.08 -6.85
N THR A 121 -17.07 17.98 -7.08
CA THR A 121 -17.99 17.25 -6.20
C THR A 121 -17.75 15.75 -6.29
N ALA A 122 -17.48 15.21 -7.48
CA ALA A 122 -17.15 13.81 -7.66
C ALA A 122 -15.89 13.41 -6.86
N VAL A 123 -14.80 14.16 -7.02
CA VAL A 123 -13.55 13.93 -6.27
C VAL A 123 -13.79 14.02 -4.75
N LYS A 124 -14.58 14.99 -4.27
CA LYS A 124 -14.90 15.11 -2.83
C LYS A 124 -15.69 13.94 -2.25
N ARG A 125 -16.44 13.20 -3.07
CA ARG A 125 -17.21 12.03 -2.63
C ARG A 125 -16.39 10.75 -2.55
N ILE A 126 -15.27 10.71 -3.27
CA ILE A 126 -14.33 9.60 -3.22
C ILE A 126 -13.42 9.82 -2.02
N THR A 127 -13.53 8.94 -1.03
CA THR A 127 -12.67 9.02 0.16
C THR A 127 -11.31 8.35 -0.11
N PRO A 128 -10.24 8.73 0.61
CA PRO A 128 -8.95 8.05 0.49
C PRO A 128 -9.03 6.54 0.74
N ASN A 129 -9.89 6.10 1.67
CA ASN A 129 -10.13 4.69 1.96
C ASN A 129 -10.85 3.96 0.79
N ASN A 130 -11.59 4.68 -0.07
CA ASN A 130 -12.10 4.07 -1.29
C ASN A 130 -10.96 3.76 -2.25
N VAL A 131 -10.03 4.70 -2.43
CA VAL A 131 -8.86 4.52 -3.29
C VAL A 131 -7.98 3.37 -2.78
N ASP A 132 -7.64 3.38 -1.50
CA ASP A 132 -6.80 2.35 -0.85
C ASP A 132 -7.30 0.91 -1.11
N ARG A 133 -8.61 0.70 -0.96
CA ARG A 133 -9.26 -0.61 -1.20
C ARG A 133 -9.15 -1.11 -2.64
N LEU A 134 -8.89 -0.24 -3.61
CA LEU A 134 -8.71 -0.59 -5.02
C LEU A 134 -7.23 -0.73 -5.39
N LEU A 135 -6.31 -0.22 -4.56
CA LEU A 135 -4.87 -0.29 -4.82
C LEU A 135 -4.23 -1.57 -4.26
N HIS A 136 -4.71 -2.05 -3.11
CA HIS A 136 -4.11 -3.20 -2.44
C HIS A 136 -4.92 -4.48 -2.63
N PRO A 137 -4.25 -5.64 -2.83
CA PRO A 137 -4.92 -6.93 -2.79
C PRO A 137 -5.75 -7.09 -1.52
N GLN A 138 -6.96 -7.60 -1.67
CA GLN A 138 -7.89 -7.83 -0.55
C GLN A 138 -8.16 -9.32 -0.42
N PHE A 139 -8.51 -9.77 0.79
CA PHE A 139 -9.08 -11.11 0.93
C PHE A 139 -10.49 -11.18 0.36
N ASP A 140 -10.81 -12.30 -0.28
CA ASP A 140 -12.18 -12.62 -0.65
C ASP A 140 -13.06 -12.63 0.61
N PRO A 141 -14.17 -11.85 0.68
CA PRO A 141 -15.03 -11.80 1.86
C PRO A 141 -15.57 -13.15 2.30
N ALA A 142 -15.87 -14.05 1.35
CA ALA A 142 -16.36 -15.39 1.68
C ALA A 142 -15.25 -16.25 2.29
N GLY A 143 -14.07 -16.27 1.67
CA GLY A 143 -12.88 -16.92 2.22
C GLY A 143 -12.50 -16.40 3.60
N LYS A 144 -12.52 -15.08 3.80
CA LYS A 144 -12.22 -14.43 5.08
C LYS A 144 -13.18 -14.83 6.19
N LYS A 145 -14.48 -14.94 5.89
CA LYS A 145 -15.50 -15.36 6.88
C LYS A 145 -15.38 -16.84 7.26
N ALA A 146 -14.90 -17.67 6.35
CA ALA A 146 -14.68 -19.10 6.59
C ALA A 146 -13.35 -19.40 7.30
N ALA A 147 -12.40 -18.47 7.27
CA ALA A 147 -11.07 -18.64 7.85
C ALA A 147 -11.11 -18.58 9.39
N ILE A 148 -10.22 -19.34 10.02
CA ILE A 148 -10.03 -19.30 11.47
C ILE A 148 -9.19 -18.05 11.79
N GLN A 149 -9.82 -17.06 12.40
CA GLN A 149 -9.12 -15.89 12.90
C GLN A 149 -8.32 -16.27 14.16
N LEU A 150 -7.00 -16.07 14.09
CA LEU A 150 -6.08 -16.37 15.18
C LEU A 150 -5.99 -15.22 16.17
N ALA A 151 -5.83 -14.00 15.67
CA ALA A 151 -5.55 -12.82 16.49
C ALA A 151 -5.95 -11.52 15.77
N LYS A 152 -5.85 -10.40 16.47
CA LYS A 152 -6.00 -9.06 15.90
C LYS A 152 -5.01 -8.09 16.52
N GLY A 153 -4.20 -7.46 15.68
CA GLY A 153 -3.30 -6.38 16.05
C GLY A 153 -3.71 -5.04 15.43
N LEU A 154 -2.76 -4.13 15.36
CA LEU A 154 -2.88 -2.84 14.69
C LEU A 154 -2.70 -3.00 13.18
N ASN A 155 -3.58 -2.37 12.40
CA ASN A 155 -3.52 -2.29 10.94
C ASN A 155 -2.43 -1.29 10.49
N ALA A 156 -1.16 -1.72 10.60
CA ALA A 156 0.00 -0.85 10.41
C ALA A 156 0.25 -0.45 8.94
N SER A 157 0.01 -1.37 8.01
CA SER A 157 0.14 -1.14 6.56
C SER A 157 -0.89 -1.98 5.80
N PRO A 158 -1.71 -1.38 4.91
CA PRO A 158 -2.86 -2.04 4.29
C PRO A 158 -2.50 -3.17 3.32
N GLY A 159 -3.49 -4.01 3.02
CA GLY A 159 -3.45 -5.08 2.02
C GLY A 159 -3.49 -6.50 2.60
N ALA A 160 -3.58 -7.50 1.72
CA ALA A 160 -3.69 -8.92 2.07
C ALA A 160 -2.43 -9.71 1.69
N ALA A 161 -1.78 -10.31 2.69
CA ALA A 161 -0.62 -11.17 2.49
C ALA A 161 -0.90 -12.61 2.91
N VAL A 162 -0.41 -13.58 2.12
CA VAL A 162 -0.52 -15.01 2.40
C VAL A 162 0.85 -15.63 2.22
N GLY A 163 1.27 -16.45 3.17
CA GLY A 163 2.56 -17.12 3.09
C GLY A 163 2.79 -18.08 4.25
N ILE A 164 3.93 -18.75 4.22
CA ILE A 164 4.41 -19.55 5.34
C ILE A 164 5.00 -18.64 6.42
N ALA A 165 4.72 -18.94 7.69
CA ALA A 165 5.26 -18.22 8.83
C ALA A 165 6.75 -18.52 8.98
N ILE A 166 7.60 -17.48 8.96
CA ILE A 166 9.05 -17.56 9.18
C ILE A 166 9.45 -16.59 10.29
N PHE A 167 10.34 -16.99 11.19
CA PHE A 167 10.66 -16.27 12.43
C PHE A 167 12.01 -15.54 12.42
N ASN A 168 12.76 -15.68 11.32
CA ASN A 168 14.12 -15.17 11.16
C ASN A 168 14.30 -14.60 9.74
N ALA A 169 15.03 -13.49 9.62
CA ALA A 169 15.23 -12.78 8.36
C ALA A 169 16.03 -13.60 7.32
N ASP A 170 17.13 -14.25 7.73
CA ASP A 170 17.96 -15.07 6.85
C ASP A 170 17.15 -16.25 6.29
N ARG A 171 16.35 -16.89 7.16
CA ARG A 171 15.46 -17.98 6.74
C ARG A 171 14.37 -17.50 5.77
N ALA A 172 13.90 -16.27 5.91
CA ALA A 172 12.94 -15.70 4.98
C ALA A 172 13.55 -15.54 3.57
N GLU A 173 14.83 -15.19 3.47
CA GLU A 173 15.55 -15.18 2.19
C GLU A 173 15.72 -16.58 1.61
N GLU A 174 16.15 -17.56 2.42
CA GLU A 174 16.32 -18.95 1.98
C GLU A 174 15.03 -19.51 1.38
N HIS A 175 13.91 -19.34 2.08
CA HIS A 175 12.60 -19.76 1.60
C HIS A 175 12.15 -18.99 0.35
N ARG A 176 12.45 -17.69 0.27
CA ARG A 176 12.11 -16.93 -0.95
C ARG A 176 12.94 -17.38 -2.15
N LYS A 177 14.22 -17.69 -1.98
CA LYS A 177 15.07 -18.27 -3.05
C LYS A 177 14.53 -19.62 -3.53
N ALA A 178 13.87 -20.39 -2.64
CA ALA A 178 13.16 -21.62 -3.00
C ALA A 178 11.79 -21.38 -3.67
N GLY A 179 11.31 -20.13 -3.74
CA GLY A 179 10.04 -19.75 -4.36
C GLY A 179 8.84 -19.69 -3.41
N ASP A 180 9.04 -19.86 -2.10
CA ASP A 180 7.95 -19.83 -1.14
C ASP A 180 7.50 -18.40 -0.82
N PRO A 181 6.19 -18.10 -0.79
CA PRO A 181 5.68 -16.85 -0.25
C PRO A 181 5.80 -16.87 1.28
N VAL A 182 6.44 -15.84 1.85
CA VAL A 182 6.82 -15.80 3.28
C VAL A 182 6.08 -14.69 4.00
N ILE A 183 5.63 -14.97 5.23
CA ILE A 183 5.23 -13.95 6.21
C ILE A 183 6.27 -13.94 7.32
N LEU A 184 6.96 -12.81 7.50
CA LEU A 184 7.94 -12.65 8.57
C LEU A 184 7.22 -12.32 9.88
N VAL A 185 7.44 -13.17 10.88
CA VAL A 185 6.83 -13.09 12.21
C VAL A 185 7.93 -12.80 13.22
N ARG A 186 7.86 -11.67 13.92
CA ARG A 186 8.91 -11.23 14.87
C ARG A 186 8.30 -10.66 16.15
N PRO A 187 8.95 -10.77 17.31
CA PRO A 187 8.53 -9.99 18.48
C PRO A 187 8.50 -8.50 18.16
N GLU A 188 9.62 -8.01 17.62
CA GLU A 188 9.84 -6.67 17.07
C GLU A 188 10.83 -6.82 15.90
N THR A 189 10.76 -5.93 14.92
CA THR A 189 11.74 -5.88 13.82
C THR A 189 12.85 -4.89 14.14
N THR A 190 14.08 -5.21 13.78
CA THR A 190 15.24 -4.29 13.84
C THR A 190 15.77 -3.98 12.44
N PRO A 191 16.73 -3.04 12.29
CA PRO A 191 17.42 -2.83 11.01
C PRO A 191 18.09 -4.09 10.44
N ASP A 192 18.49 -5.04 11.28
CA ASP A 192 19.07 -6.31 10.83
C ASP A 192 18.05 -7.22 10.12
N ASP A 193 16.74 -7.01 10.34
CA ASP A 193 15.70 -7.81 9.72
C ASP A 193 15.36 -7.33 8.28
N VAL A 194 15.96 -6.24 7.80
CA VAL A 194 15.58 -5.54 6.55
C VAL A 194 15.57 -6.46 5.34
N ASN A 195 16.59 -7.29 5.13
CA ASN A 195 16.62 -8.16 3.96
C ASN A 195 15.50 -9.20 3.97
N GLY A 196 15.26 -9.82 5.14
CA GLY A 196 14.12 -10.70 5.37
C GLY A 196 12.78 -10.01 5.15
N MET A 197 12.70 -8.71 5.49
CA MET A 197 11.50 -7.92 5.25
C MET A 197 11.30 -7.60 3.76
N ILE A 198 12.37 -7.30 3.02
CA ILE A 198 12.35 -7.03 1.57
C ILE A 198 11.87 -8.26 0.79
N VAL A 199 12.20 -9.47 1.23
CA VAL A 199 11.70 -10.68 0.55
C VAL A 199 10.28 -11.03 0.96
N SER A 200 9.84 -10.77 2.20
CA SER A 200 8.54 -11.22 2.70
C SER A 200 7.31 -10.60 2.00
N GLN A 201 6.19 -11.33 1.95
CA GLN A 201 4.91 -10.84 1.41
C GLN A 201 4.17 -9.91 2.38
N GLY A 202 4.44 -10.05 3.68
CA GLY A 202 3.86 -9.22 4.73
C GLY A 202 4.48 -9.54 6.08
N PHE A 203 4.07 -8.80 7.10
CA PHE A 203 4.69 -8.84 8.42
C PHE A 203 3.65 -9.00 9.54
N LEU A 204 4.05 -9.75 10.56
CA LEU A 204 3.31 -9.85 11.82
C LEU A 204 4.27 -9.59 12.97
N THR A 205 4.00 -8.58 13.80
CA THR A 205 4.77 -8.36 15.03
C THR A 205 3.92 -8.49 16.29
N GLN A 206 4.52 -9.05 17.34
CA GLN A 206 3.87 -9.15 18.65
C GLN A 206 3.78 -7.77 19.31
N HIS A 207 4.87 -7.00 19.27
CA HIS A 207 4.96 -5.67 19.85
C HIS A 207 5.11 -4.59 18.76
N GLY A 208 5.02 -3.33 19.18
CA GLY A 208 5.18 -2.16 18.34
C GLY A 208 3.87 -1.50 17.90
N GLY A 209 3.85 -0.17 17.89
CA GLY A 209 2.70 0.63 17.47
C GLY A 209 2.71 1.02 15.99
N GLY A 210 1.83 1.93 15.60
CA GLY A 210 1.72 2.41 14.21
C GLY A 210 2.95 3.13 13.68
N THR A 211 3.89 3.52 14.56
CA THR A 211 5.17 4.18 14.22
C THR A 211 6.38 3.27 14.49
N SER A 212 6.17 1.97 14.73
CA SER A 212 7.27 1.01 14.90
C SER A 212 8.09 0.86 13.62
N HIS A 213 9.30 0.32 13.74
CA HIS A 213 10.17 0.02 12.59
C HIS A 213 9.43 -0.78 11.52
N ALA A 214 8.77 -1.89 11.90
CA ALA A 214 7.96 -2.70 11.01
C ALA A 214 6.88 -1.89 10.28
N ALA A 215 6.15 -1.04 11.01
CA ALA A 215 5.05 -0.26 10.45
C ALA A 215 5.54 0.80 9.45
N VAL A 216 6.65 1.48 9.74
CA VAL A 216 7.22 2.52 8.87
C VAL A 216 7.77 1.89 7.59
N VAL A 217 8.56 0.83 7.73
CA VAL A 217 9.19 0.12 6.61
C VAL A 217 8.12 -0.53 5.71
N ALA A 218 7.11 -1.18 6.31
CA ALA A 218 6.04 -1.82 5.57
C ALA A 218 5.21 -0.85 4.73
N ARG A 219 4.89 0.34 5.27
CA ARG A 219 4.20 1.38 4.50
C ARG A 219 5.08 1.94 3.39
N GLY A 220 6.37 2.09 3.63
CA GLY A 220 7.33 2.54 2.60
C GLY A 220 7.34 1.63 1.38
N TRP A 221 7.24 0.32 1.58
CA TRP A 221 7.24 -0.67 0.49
C TRP A 221 5.83 -1.14 0.07
N GLY A 222 4.78 -0.58 0.65
CA GLY A 222 3.39 -0.99 0.34
C GLY A 222 3.07 -2.45 0.69
N LYS A 223 3.75 -3.02 1.68
CA LYS A 223 3.55 -4.41 2.11
C LYS A 223 2.58 -4.49 3.28
N PRO A 224 1.67 -5.48 3.32
CA PRO A 224 0.76 -5.68 4.43
C PRO A 224 1.48 -5.91 5.77
N CYS A 225 1.04 -5.21 6.81
CA CYS A 225 1.62 -5.33 8.14
C CYS A 225 0.56 -5.27 9.23
N VAL A 226 0.58 -6.27 10.11
CA VAL A 226 -0.12 -6.24 11.39
C VAL A 226 0.92 -6.12 12.49
N ALA A 227 0.91 -5.00 13.19
CA ALA A 227 1.87 -4.71 14.27
C ALA A 227 1.18 -4.76 15.63
N GLY A 228 1.94 -5.01 16.70
CA GLY A 228 1.42 -4.92 18.07
C GLY A 228 0.32 -5.93 18.36
N CYS A 229 0.45 -7.15 17.83
CA CYS A 229 -0.47 -8.25 18.09
C CYS A 229 -0.20 -8.86 19.47
N GLU A 230 -0.57 -8.17 20.54
CA GLU A 230 -0.26 -8.59 21.94
C GLU A 230 -0.91 -9.92 22.35
N ASP A 231 -1.81 -10.49 21.55
CA ASP A 231 -2.43 -11.79 21.78
C ASP A 231 -1.51 -12.97 21.42
N ILE A 232 -0.51 -12.78 20.55
CA ILE A 232 0.43 -13.85 20.18
C ILE A 232 1.61 -13.89 21.15
N ARG A 233 2.19 -15.09 21.33
CA ARG A 233 3.43 -15.30 22.09
C ARG A 233 4.44 -15.99 21.19
N ILE A 234 5.44 -15.25 20.75
CA ILE A 234 6.49 -15.72 19.85
C ILE A 234 7.62 -16.34 20.66
N ASP A 235 8.07 -17.52 20.22
CA ASP A 235 9.25 -18.22 20.73
C ASP A 235 10.23 -18.44 19.59
N ASN A 236 11.22 -17.55 19.49
CA ASN A 236 12.24 -17.59 18.44
C ASN A 236 13.17 -18.82 18.56
N ASN A 237 13.33 -19.40 19.76
CA ASN A 237 14.20 -20.58 19.92
C ASN A 237 13.56 -21.83 19.32
N ARG A 238 12.23 -21.91 19.37
CA ARG A 238 11.46 -23.01 18.78
C ARG A 238 10.85 -22.67 17.42
N ASN A 239 11.07 -21.46 16.91
CA ASN A 239 10.49 -20.93 15.68
C ASN A 239 8.98 -21.19 15.58
N LEU A 240 8.23 -20.72 16.58
CA LEU A 240 6.78 -20.84 16.63
C LEU A 240 6.16 -19.65 17.36
N PHE A 241 4.86 -19.44 17.15
CA PHE A 241 4.05 -18.62 18.04
C PHE A 241 2.82 -19.36 18.51
N THR A 242 2.32 -18.98 19.68
CA THR A 242 1.06 -19.49 20.24
C THR A 242 0.05 -18.37 20.40
N VAL A 243 -1.24 -18.72 20.24
CA VAL A 243 -2.37 -17.83 20.50
C VAL A 243 -3.59 -18.66 20.89
N GLY A 244 -4.06 -18.47 22.12
CA GLY A 244 -5.08 -19.34 22.71
C GLY A 244 -4.65 -20.81 22.68
N GLU A 245 -5.45 -21.65 22.00
CA GLU A 245 -5.18 -23.08 21.80
C GLU A 245 -4.33 -23.39 20.56
N TYR A 246 -4.10 -22.41 19.69
CA TYR A 246 -3.39 -22.60 18.44
C TYR A 246 -1.88 -22.43 18.62
N THR A 247 -1.13 -23.29 17.94
CA THR A 247 0.33 -23.18 17.80
C THR A 247 0.66 -23.18 16.31
N VAL A 248 1.30 -22.12 15.84
CA VAL A 248 1.77 -21.98 14.47
C VAL A 248 3.28 -22.12 14.47
N LYS A 249 3.78 -23.13 13.75
CA LYS A 249 5.20 -23.41 13.63
C LYS A 249 5.75 -22.82 12.34
N GLU A 250 7.06 -22.76 12.26
CA GLU A 250 7.70 -22.37 11.02
C GLU A 250 7.31 -23.27 9.85
N GLY A 251 7.00 -22.66 8.71
CA GLY A 251 6.51 -23.35 7.52
C GLY A 251 4.98 -23.51 7.47
N ASP A 252 4.27 -23.27 8.57
CA ASP A 252 2.80 -23.29 8.56
C ASP A 252 2.25 -22.07 7.82
N TRP A 253 1.15 -22.26 7.11
CA TRP A 253 0.51 -21.19 6.37
C TRP A 253 -0.26 -20.25 7.29
N ILE A 254 -0.07 -18.95 7.09
CA ILE A 254 -0.85 -17.88 7.71
C ILE A 254 -1.24 -16.84 6.67
N SER A 255 -2.28 -16.08 7.00
CA SER A 255 -2.77 -14.97 6.21
C SER A 255 -2.91 -13.72 7.08
N VAL A 256 -2.43 -12.58 6.60
CA VAL A 256 -2.36 -11.32 7.33
C VAL A 256 -3.13 -10.25 6.58
N ASP A 257 -4.14 -9.68 7.24
CA ASP A 257 -4.92 -8.55 6.72
C ASP A 257 -4.43 -7.25 7.36
N GLY A 258 -3.55 -6.57 6.64
CA GLY A 258 -2.98 -5.31 7.05
C GLY A 258 -3.96 -4.14 7.04
N ALA A 259 -5.14 -4.28 6.41
CA ALA A 259 -6.16 -3.23 6.40
C ALA A 259 -7.03 -3.28 7.66
N THR A 260 -7.36 -4.48 8.15
CA THR A 260 -8.21 -4.65 9.34
C THR A 260 -7.45 -5.01 10.61
N GLY A 261 -6.17 -5.38 10.49
CA GLY A 261 -5.34 -5.81 11.62
C GLY A 261 -5.48 -7.29 11.95
N GLU A 262 -6.15 -8.09 11.12
CA GLU A 262 -6.55 -9.46 11.45
C GLU A 262 -5.54 -10.49 10.94
N VAL A 263 -5.33 -11.54 11.73
CA VAL A 263 -4.43 -12.66 11.39
C VAL A 263 -5.24 -13.94 11.34
N PHE A 264 -5.05 -14.74 10.30
CA PHE A 264 -5.79 -15.98 10.05
C PHE A 264 -4.87 -17.18 9.90
N LEU A 265 -5.36 -18.34 10.33
CA LEU A 265 -4.70 -19.62 10.11
C LEU A 265 -4.95 -20.09 8.67
N GLY A 266 -3.89 -20.60 8.03
CA GLY A 266 -3.96 -21.15 6.68
C GLY A 266 -3.98 -20.09 5.58
N LYS A 267 -4.40 -20.53 4.39
CA LYS A 267 -4.46 -19.71 3.18
C LYS A 267 -5.86 -19.11 3.03
N VAL A 268 -5.95 -17.79 2.98
CA VAL A 268 -7.18 -17.09 2.60
C VAL A 268 -7.05 -16.62 1.16
N SER A 269 -8.04 -16.91 0.32
CA SER A 269 -8.03 -16.51 -1.09
C SER A 269 -7.98 -14.99 -1.23
N LYS A 270 -7.13 -14.51 -2.13
CA LYS A 270 -6.96 -13.08 -2.44
C LYS A 270 -7.69 -12.72 -3.73
N ILE A 271 -8.18 -11.50 -3.81
CA ILE A 271 -8.60 -10.84 -5.03
C ILE A 271 -7.46 -9.89 -5.41
N GLU A 272 -6.79 -10.17 -6.52
CA GLU A 272 -5.75 -9.28 -7.05
C GLU A 272 -6.38 -8.03 -7.65
N THR A 273 -5.78 -6.89 -7.34
CA THR A 273 -6.15 -5.58 -7.87
C THR A 273 -5.21 -5.23 -9.03
N ALA A 274 -5.77 -4.92 -10.19
CA ALA A 274 -5.02 -4.43 -11.34
C ALA A 274 -5.41 -2.97 -11.57
N PHE A 275 -4.59 -2.04 -11.06
CA PHE A 275 -4.86 -0.61 -11.12
C PHE A 275 -5.10 -0.12 -12.55
N GLU A 276 -4.39 -0.69 -13.53
CA GLU A 276 -4.48 -0.34 -14.95
C GLU A 276 -5.86 -0.66 -15.55
N LYS A 277 -6.64 -1.51 -14.89
CA LYS A 277 -8.01 -1.87 -15.30
C LYS A 277 -9.08 -1.03 -14.60
N GLU A 278 -8.73 -0.24 -13.58
CA GLU A 278 -9.66 0.57 -12.80
C GLU A 278 -9.86 1.95 -13.48
N THR A 279 -10.55 1.93 -14.63
CA THR A 279 -10.76 3.10 -15.50
C THR A 279 -11.37 4.31 -14.77
N GLU A 280 -12.38 4.08 -13.93
CA GLU A 280 -13.05 5.13 -13.19
C GLU A 280 -12.15 5.72 -12.09
N LEU A 281 -11.30 4.89 -11.45
CA LEU A 281 -10.34 5.39 -10.46
C LEU A 281 -9.29 6.29 -11.12
N ILE A 282 -8.70 5.84 -12.24
CA ILE A 282 -7.71 6.61 -13.00
C ILE A 282 -8.32 7.97 -13.38
N LYS A 283 -9.53 7.98 -13.91
CA LYS A 283 -10.23 9.21 -14.29
C LYS A 283 -10.49 10.15 -13.11
N ALA A 284 -10.88 9.60 -11.97
CA ALA A 284 -11.06 10.39 -10.75
C ALA A 284 -9.74 11.01 -10.26
N LEU A 285 -8.63 10.28 -10.38
CA LEU A 285 -7.29 10.77 -10.04
C LEU A 285 -6.83 11.87 -11.03
N GLU A 286 -7.11 11.73 -12.34
CA GLU A 286 -6.86 12.80 -13.32
C GLU A 286 -7.61 14.09 -12.96
N TRP A 287 -8.87 13.98 -12.55
CA TRP A 287 -9.62 15.14 -12.07
C TRP A 287 -9.06 15.72 -10.78
N ALA A 288 -8.60 14.87 -9.86
CA ALA A 288 -7.92 15.32 -8.65
C ALA A 288 -6.63 16.08 -9.01
N ASP A 289 -5.90 15.63 -10.04
CA ASP A 289 -4.70 16.28 -10.56
C ASP A 289 -4.99 17.63 -11.23
N GLU A 290 -6.12 17.78 -11.92
CA GLU A 290 -6.58 19.08 -12.43
C GLU A 290 -6.92 20.07 -11.30
N ILE A 291 -7.37 19.56 -10.15
CA ILE A 291 -7.90 20.37 -9.04
C ILE A 291 -6.84 20.69 -7.99
N LYS A 292 -5.84 19.81 -7.81
CA LYS A 292 -4.85 19.92 -6.72
C LYS A 292 -3.98 21.17 -6.89
N HIS A 293 -3.59 21.74 -5.75
CA HIS A 293 -2.60 22.82 -5.71
C HIS A 293 -1.19 22.31 -5.37
N LEU A 294 -1.10 21.21 -4.62
CA LEU A 294 0.17 20.60 -4.23
C LEU A 294 0.59 19.56 -5.26
N GLY A 295 1.88 19.58 -5.62
CA GLY A 295 2.50 18.47 -6.32
C GLY A 295 2.56 17.23 -5.43
N VAL A 296 2.46 16.06 -6.03
CA VAL A 296 2.60 14.77 -5.33
C VAL A 296 3.85 14.10 -5.87
N LEU A 297 4.90 14.12 -5.05
CA LEU A 297 6.13 13.38 -5.31
C LEU A 297 6.11 12.08 -4.51
N THR A 298 6.98 11.15 -4.89
CA THR A 298 7.14 9.88 -4.17
C THR A 298 8.41 9.86 -3.32
N ASN A 299 8.45 8.96 -2.35
CA ASN A 299 9.69 8.51 -1.74
C ASN A 299 10.04 7.18 -2.41
N ALA A 300 11.15 7.13 -3.14
CA ALA A 300 11.57 5.93 -3.85
C ALA A 300 13.09 5.90 -3.90
N ASP A 301 13.65 4.74 -3.56
CA ASP A 301 15.09 4.56 -3.34
C ASP A 301 15.72 3.60 -4.37
N ASN A 302 14.91 3.01 -5.26
CA ASN A 302 15.34 2.10 -6.33
C ASN A 302 14.51 2.33 -7.62
N PRO A 303 14.99 1.83 -8.78
CA PRO A 303 14.32 2.03 -10.07
C PRO A 303 12.89 1.45 -10.14
N GLU A 304 12.65 0.30 -9.49
CA GLU A 304 11.36 -0.40 -9.54
C GLU A 304 10.27 0.39 -8.82
N ASP A 305 10.57 0.89 -7.62
CA ASP A 305 9.66 1.72 -6.84
C ASP A 305 9.43 3.08 -7.51
N ALA A 306 10.46 3.65 -8.14
CA ALA A 306 10.34 4.87 -8.93
C ALA A 306 9.38 4.67 -10.12
N ALA A 307 9.55 3.58 -10.87
CA ALA A 307 8.68 3.23 -11.99
C ALA A 307 7.24 2.97 -11.55
N ARG A 308 7.04 2.22 -10.46
CA ARG A 308 5.72 1.95 -9.88
C ARG A 308 5.04 3.24 -9.41
N ALA A 309 5.76 4.12 -8.72
CA ALA A 309 5.21 5.39 -8.28
C ALA A 309 4.79 6.28 -9.45
N ARG A 310 5.57 6.28 -10.54
CA ARG A 310 5.22 6.99 -11.78
C ARG A 310 3.94 6.44 -12.41
N GLN A 311 3.73 5.12 -12.39
CA GLN A 311 2.49 4.50 -12.87
C GLN A 311 1.25 4.97 -12.08
N PHE A 312 1.41 5.26 -10.79
CA PHE A 312 0.35 5.84 -9.94
C PHE A 312 0.21 7.37 -10.07
N GLY A 313 0.98 8.03 -10.95
CA GLY A 313 0.88 9.47 -11.21
C GLY A 313 1.83 10.35 -10.39
N ALA A 314 2.85 9.78 -9.72
CA ALA A 314 3.86 10.59 -9.06
C ALA A 314 4.62 11.47 -10.07
N THR A 315 4.75 12.76 -9.77
CA THR A 315 5.39 13.74 -10.67
C THR A 315 6.86 13.99 -10.30
N GLY A 316 7.56 12.95 -9.86
CA GLY A 316 8.95 12.99 -9.43
C GLY A 316 9.18 12.35 -8.05
N ILE A 317 10.44 12.35 -7.61
CA ILE A 317 10.88 11.80 -6.33
C ILE A 317 11.22 12.95 -5.39
N GLY A 318 10.50 13.05 -4.27
CA GLY A 318 10.71 14.06 -3.24
C GLY A 318 11.82 13.69 -2.25
N LEU A 319 12.09 12.40 -2.11
CA LEU A 319 13.13 11.87 -1.26
C LEU A 319 13.60 10.50 -1.78
N CYS A 320 14.81 10.47 -2.33
CA CYS A 320 15.58 9.27 -2.58
C CYS A 320 16.65 9.15 -1.48
N ARG A 321 16.52 8.13 -0.63
CA ARG A 321 17.44 7.81 0.47
C ARG A 321 18.59 6.97 -0.07
N THR A 322 19.80 7.53 -0.06
CA THR A 322 20.99 6.82 -0.54
C THR A 322 21.44 5.70 0.39
N GLU A 323 20.99 5.71 1.64
CA GLU A 323 21.34 4.73 2.66
C GLU A 323 20.90 3.32 2.28
N HIS A 324 19.71 3.22 1.68
CA HIS A 324 19.15 1.94 1.25
C HIS A 324 19.92 1.35 0.05
N MET A 325 20.64 2.18 -0.71
CA MET A 325 21.49 1.72 -1.82
C MET A 325 22.77 1.05 -1.34
N PHE A 326 23.11 1.12 -0.06
CA PHE A 326 24.31 0.50 0.50
C PHE A 326 24.09 -0.91 1.04
N PHE A 327 22.86 -1.40 1.06
CA PHE A 327 22.58 -2.79 1.37
C PHE A 327 22.87 -3.68 0.16
N ASP A 328 23.35 -4.89 0.45
CA ASP A 328 23.78 -5.83 -0.59
C ASP A 328 22.58 -6.30 -1.43
N GLN A 329 22.77 -6.36 -2.75
CA GLN A 329 21.77 -6.87 -3.67
C GLN A 329 22.12 -8.27 -4.15
N GLU A 330 21.10 -9.06 -4.51
CA GLU A 330 21.29 -10.43 -4.96
C GLU A 330 22.10 -10.49 -6.27
N GLY A 331 23.12 -11.36 -6.30
CA GLY A 331 23.97 -11.56 -7.48
C GLY A 331 25.20 -10.65 -7.55
N GLU A 332 25.36 -9.70 -6.63
CA GLU A 332 26.55 -8.86 -6.55
C GLU A 332 27.76 -9.63 -6.00
N LYS A 333 28.93 -9.46 -6.62
CA LYS A 333 30.19 -10.11 -6.19
C LYS A 333 30.93 -9.34 -5.11
N ILE A 334 30.58 -8.08 -4.93
CA ILE A 334 31.21 -7.15 -4.00
C ILE A 334 30.11 -6.67 -3.07
N SER A 335 30.27 -6.86 -1.76
CA SER A 335 29.33 -6.35 -0.78
C SER A 335 29.41 -4.82 -0.71
N ARG A 336 28.28 -4.17 -0.91
CA ARG A 336 28.12 -2.72 -0.72
C ARG A 336 28.27 -2.37 0.76
N ARG A 337 27.65 -3.15 1.65
CA ARG A 337 27.69 -2.93 3.11
C ARG A 337 29.10 -3.01 3.66
N GLU A 338 29.86 -4.05 3.30
CA GLU A 338 31.24 -4.22 3.77
C GLU A 338 32.13 -3.04 3.35
N ASN A 339 31.96 -2.55 2.11
CA ASN A 339 32.72 -1.38 1.65
C ASN A 339 32.31 -0.11 2.41
N VAL A 340 31.03 0.09 2.72
CA VAL A 340 30.59 1.24 3.52
C VAL A 340 31.13 1.18 4.94
N VAL A 341 31.10 0.01 5.58
CA VAL A 341 31.71 -0.21 6.90
C VAL A 341 33.21 0.08 6.86
N ASN A 342 33.92 -0.45 5.86
CA ASN A 342 35.36 -0.17 5.68
C ASN A 342 35.63 1.33 5.48
N MET A 343 34.84 2.01 4.65
CA MET A 343 34.95 3.46 4.46
C MET A 343 34.76 4.20 5.80
N ILE A 344 33.73 3.84 6.58
CA ILE A 344 33.45 4.46 7.88
C ILE A 344 34.61 4.26 8.85
N LEU A 345 35.09 3.02 9.03
CA LEU A 345 36.17 2.70 9.98
C LEU A 345 37.48 3.41 9.64
N LYS A 346 37.70 3.77 8.38
CA LYS A 346 38.89 4.47 7.90
C LYS A 346 38.74 5.98 7.83
N SER A 347 37.51 6.49 7.98
CA SER A 347 37.18 7.91 7.83
C SER A 347 37.87 8.81 8.85
N GLU A 348 38.08 8.35 10.09
CA GLU A 348 38.71 9.15 11.15
C GLU A 348 40.12 9.63 10.75
N ILE A 349 40.88 8.76 10.07
CA ILE A 349 42.23 9.05 9.60
C ILE A 349 42.21 9.64 8.19
N ALA A 350 41.40 9.07 7.29
CA ALA A 350 41.41 9.44 5.88
C ALA A 350 40.73 10.78 5.60
N ALA A 351 39.57 11.07 6.21
CA ALA A 351 38.77 12.24 5.88
C ALA A 351 39.44 13.58 6.21
N PRO A 352 40.17 13.76 7.34
CA PRO A 352 40.91 15.00 7.58
C PRO A 352 42.00 15.25 6.53
N ILE A 353 42.78 14.21 6.18
CA ILE A 353 43.85 14.30 5.18
C ILE A 353 43.28 14.66 3.81
N LEU A 354 42.19 14.00 3.41
CA LEU A 354 41.54 14.25 2.12
C LEU A 354 40.90 15.63 2.04
N ARG A 355 40.24 16.11 3.11
CA ARG A 355 39.70 17.48 3.16
C ARG A 355 40.78 18.55 3.08
N GLN A 356 41.92 18.33 3.72
CA GLN A 356 43.07 19.24 3.59
C GLN A 356 43.62 19.24 2.15
N LEU A 357 43.72 18.07 1.52
CA LEU A 357 44.12 17.99 0.12
C LEU A 357 43.16 18.73 -0.82
N GLU A 358 41.86 18.57 -0.62
CA GLU A 358 40.83 19.26 -1.40
C GLU A 358 40.89 20.79 -1.18
N ALA A 359 41.09 21.24 0.05
CA ALA A 359 41.26 22.66 0.35
C ALA A 359 42.50 23.27 -0.34
N LEU A 360 43.63 22.55 -0.33
CA LEU A 360 44.85 22.96 -1.02
C LEU A 360 44.66 22.95 -2.56
N GLU A 361 43.90 21.99 -3.09
CA GLU A 361 43.57 21.91 -4.50
C GLU A 361 42.73 23.12 -4.95
N VAL A 362 41.67 23.46 -4.20
CA VAL A 362 40.85 24.67 -4.43
C VAL A 362 41.70 25.94 -4.34
N ALA A 363 42.63 26.02 -3.37
CA ALA A 363 43.54 27.17 -3.24
C ALA A 363 44.48 27.29 -4.45
N LEU A 364 44.97 26.17 -4.98
CA LEU A 364 45.82 26.15 -6.19
C LEU A 364 45.03 26.46 -7.46
N GLU A 365 43.76 26.07 -7.56
CA GLU A 365 42.89 26.49 -8.65
C GLU A 365 42.67 28.01 -8.65
N ALA A 366 42.51 28.61 -7.46
CA ALA A 366 42.36 30.05 -7.30
C ALA A 366 43.67 30.83 -7.55
N ASN A 367 44.82 30.25 -7.18
CA ASN A 367 46.13 30.86 -7.40
C ASN A 367 47.20 29.84 -7.84
N PRO A 368 47.28 29.52 -9.15
CA PRO A 368 48.18 28.48 -9.66
C PRO A 368 49.68 28.77 -9.50
N GLY A 369 50.04 30.03 -9.23
CA GLY A 369 51.43 30.49 -9.05
C GLY A 369 51.95 30.39 -7.61
N ASP A 370 51.13 29.94 -6.67
CA ASP A 370 51.52 29.76 -5.27
C ASP A 370 52.37 28.49 -5.09
N GLU A 371 53.69 28.65 -5.16
CA GLU A 371 54.65 27.56 -5.03
C GLU A 371 54.70 26.97 -3.60
N GLU A 372 54.28 27.71 -2.56
CA GLU A 372 54.22 27.22 -1.19
C GLU A 372 53.07 26.22 -1.03
N THR A 373 51.85 26.63 -1.42
CA THR A 373 50.67 25.76 -1.43
C THR A 373 50.89 24.53 -2.32
N LYS A 374 51.60 24.68 -3.44
CA LYS A 374 51.92 23.58 -4.37
C LYS A 374 52.90 22.58 -3.78
N ALA A 375 53.88 23.04 -3.00
CA ALA A 375 54.80 22.18 -2.28
C ALA A 375 54.06 21.42 -1.15
N GLU A 376 53.21 22.11 -0.40
CA GLU A 376 52.40 21.53 0.66
C GLU A 376 51.44 20.46 0.13
N TYR A 377 50.73 20.74 -0.97
CA TYR A 377 49.86 19.78 -1.65
C TYR A 377 50.63 18.52 -2.07
N LYS A 378 51.81 18.68 -2.69
CA LYS A 378 52.63 17.52 -3.11
C LYS A 378 53.08 16.67 -1.93
N GLU A 379 53.50 17.29 -0.83
CA GLU A 379 53.94 16.58 0.35
C GLU A 379 52.78 15.83 1.02
N LEU A 380 51.65 16.51 1.22
CA LEU A 380 50.45 15.92 1.81
C LEU A 380 49.91 14.79 0.92
N LYS A 381 49.93 14.97 -0.41
CA LYS A 381 49.48 13.94 -1.36
C LYS A 381 50.34 12.70 -1.28
N LYS A 382 51.66 12.85 -1.19
CA LYS A 382 52.58 11.73 -0.99
C LYS A 382 52.33 10.99 0.33
N LYS A 383 52.04 11.72 1.42
CA LYS A 383 51.67 11.13 2.72
C LYS A 383 50.34 10.37 2.63
N ALA A 384 49.33 10.97 1.99
CA ALA A 384 48.03 10.36 1.78
C ALA A 384 48.13 9.08 0.93
N ASP A 385 48.86 9.13 -0.18
CA ASP A 385 49.06 7.99 -1.08
C ASP A 385 49.92 6.88 -0.47
N ALA A 386 50.69 7.16 0.58
CA ALA A 386 51.43 6.15 1.34
C ALA A 386 50.61 5.56 2.50
N ASN A 387 49.59 6.27 2.99
CA ASN A 387 48.81 5.88 4.16
C ASN A 387 47.86 4.70 3.84
N PRO A 388 47.94 3.57 4.57
CA PRO A 388 47.13 2.39 4.31
C PRO A 388 45.62 2.63 4.51
N ASP A 389 45.23 3.45 5.49
CA ASP A 389 43.83 3.75 5.75
C ASP A 389 43.23 4.65 4.66
N VAL A 390 44.02 5.61 4.14
CA VAL A 390 43.61 6.42 2.97
C VAL A 390 43.43 5.54 1.73
N LYS A 391 44.32 4.57 1.49
CA LYS A 391 44.19 3.62 0.38
C LYS A 391 42.93 2.76 0.52
N GLN A 392 42.66 2.24 1.71
CA GLN A 392 41.48 1.41 1.96
C GLN A 392 40.19 2.24 1.86
N TYR A 393 40.19 3.47 2.35
CA TYR A 393 39.07 4.41 2.21
C TYR A 393 38.75 4.70 0.74
N ARG A 394 39.76 5.04 -0.07
CA ARG A 394 39.58 5.27 -1.52
C ARG A 394 39.10 4.02 -2.25
N LYS A 395 39.70 2.87 -1.96
CA LYS A 395 39.29 1.59 -2.56
C LYS A 395 37.83 1.24 -2.25
N ALA A 396 37.39 1.47 -1.01
CA ALA A 396 36.00 1.26 -0.62
C ALA A 396 35.04 2.15 -1.41
N LEU A 397 35.37 3.44 -1.57
CA LEU A 397 34.60 4.36 -2.42
C LEU A 397 34.60 3.94 -3.90
N GLU A 398 35.74 3.54 -4.44
CA GLU A 398 35.87 3.05 -5.82
C GLU A 398 35.03 1.80 -6.07
N ASN A 399 34.90 0.92 -5.07
CA ASN A 399 34.07 -0.27 -5.15
C ASN A 399 32.57 0.06 -5.12
N ILE A 400 32.14 1.08 -4.36
CA ILE A 400 30.73 1.47 -4.22
C ILE A 400 30.26 2.32 -5.42
N MET A 401 31.15 3.13 -6.00
CA MET A 401 30.80 4.09 -7.05
C MET A 401 30.03 3.49 -8.24
N PRO A 402 30.39 2.31 -8.80
CA PRO A 402 29.66 1.72 -9.92
C PRO A 402 28.22 1.36 -9.56
N PHE A 403 27.99 0.86 -8.34
CA PHE A 403 26.67 0.46 -7.86
C PHE A 403 25.74 1.66 -7.72
N GLN A 404 26.18 2.71 -7.00
CA GLN A 404 25.39 3.94 -6.89
C GLN A 404 25.10 4.56 -8.25
N ARG A 405 26.10 4.60 -9.16
CA ARG A 405 25.89 5.13 -10.50
C ARG A 405 24.83 4.33 -11.25
N GLN A 406 24.85 3.01 -11.15
CA GLN A 406 23.86 2.14 -11.77
C GLN A 406 22.45 2.38 -11.19
N ASP A 407 22.32 2.45 -9.87
CA ASP A 407 21.03 2.70 -9.22
C ASP A 407 20.45 4.06 -9.63
N PHE A 408 21.28 5.11 -9.61
CA PHE A 408 20.85 6.45 -10.05
C PHE A 408 20.47 6.48 -11.52
N LEU A 409 21.22 5.81 -12.40
CA LEU A 409 20.86 5.70 -13.82
C LEU A 409 19.47 5.07 -13.97
N GLY A 410 19.21 3.95 -13.29
CA GLY A 410 17.90 3.31 -13.33
C GLY A 410 16.77 4.20 -12.78
N ILE A 411 17.04 4.96 -11.71
CA ILE A 411 16.08 5.93 -11.15
C ILE A 411 15.80 7.06 -12.14
N PHE A 412 16.84 7.63 -12.77
CA PHE A 412 16.67 8.70 -13.75
C PHE A 412 15.95 8.22 -15.01
N GLU A 413 16.21 6.99 -15.48
CA GLU A 413 15.48 6.37 -16.57
C GLU A 413 14.00 6.18 -16.19
N ALA A 414 13.71 5.65 -15.00
CA ALA A 414 12.35 5.46 -14.52
C ALA A 414 11.57 6.79 -14.37
N MET A 415 12.26 7.86 -13.98
CA MET A 415 11.70 9.20 -13.76
C MET A 415 12.02 10.20 -14.87
N ASP A 416 12.28 9.73 -16.10
CA ASP A 416 12.58 10.62 -17.23
C ASP A 416 11.53 11.73 -17.38
N GLY A 417 12.03 12.97 -17.42
CA GLY A 417 11.23 14.21 -17.46
C GLY A 417 10.76 14.77 -16.11
N TYR A 418 11.03 14.10 -14.99
CA TYR A 418 10.59 14.52 -13.65
C TYR A 418 11.76 14.81 -12.68
N PRO A 419 11.56 15.68 -11.66
CA PRO A 419 12.59 15.95 -10.67
C PRO A 419 12.86 14.75 -9.77
N VAL A 420 14.13 14.54 -9.43
CA VAL A 420 14.58 13.50 -8.49
C VAL A 420 15.44 14.18 -7.41
N ILE A 421 14.91 14.25 -6.19
CA ILE A 421 15.61 14.83 -5.04
C ILE A 421 16.34 13.71 -4.30
N ILE A 422 17.67 13.74 -4.35
CA ILE A 422 18.54 12.75 -3.71
C ILE A 422 19.08 13.31 -2.40
N ARG A 423 18.84 12.59 -1.30
CA ARG A 423 19.45 12.90 -0.01
C ARG A 423 20.79 12.17 0.10
N LEU A 424 21.84 12.92 0.45
CA LEU A 424 23.13 12.33 0.78
C LEU A 424 23.01 11.45 2.04
N ILE A 425 24.05 10.66 2.29
CA ILE A 425 24.12 9.73 3.41
C ILE A 425 23.82 10.43 4.77
N ASP A 426 22.73 10.02 5.41
CA ASP A 426 22.20 10.44 6.71
C ASP A 426 21.77 9.26 7.65
N PRO A 427 22.47 8.10 7.71
CA PRO A 427 22.22 7.07 8.71
C PRO A 427 23.13 7.27 9.93
N PRO A 428 22.66 6.90 11.13
CA PRO A 428 23.54 6.78 12.27
C PRO A 428 24.45 5.57 12.07
N MET A 429 25.76 5.74 12.32
CA MET A 429 26.80 4.77 11.92
C MET A 429 26.61 3.32 12.43
N HIS A 430 25.78 3.11 13.45
CA HIS A 430 25.52 1.80 14.02
C HIS A 430 24.64 0.90 13.13
N GLU A 431 23.89 1.45 12.18
CA GLU A 431 23.01 0.67 11.29
C GLU A 431 23.79 -0.19 10.28
N PHE A 432 25.05 0.18 9.96
CA PHE A 432 25.87 -0.61 9.05
C PHE A 432 26.82 -1.58 9.75
N LEU A 433 27.14 -1.32 11.02
CA LEU A 433 28.06 -2.16 11.78
C LEU A 433 27.43 -3.53 12.05
N PRO A 434 28.23 -4.61 12.12
CA PRO A 434 27.74 -5.89 12.59
C PRO A 434 27.19 -5.76 14.03
N PRO A 435 26.28 -6.66 14.45
CA PRO A 435 25.76 -6.67 15.82
C PRO A 435 26.93 -6.68 16.81
N ARG A 436 26.77 -6.04 17.98
CA ARG A 436 27.68 -6.31 19.10
C ARG A 436 27.55 -7.80 19.43
N GLU A 437 28.64 -8.56 19.27
CA GLU A 437 28.75 -9.86 19.94
C GLU A 437 28.57 -9.61 21.44
N GLU A 438 27.51 -10.16 22.04
CA GLU A 438 27.33 -10.22 23.50
C GLU A 438 28.24 -11.28 24.12
#